data_AF-K2KLL6-F1
#
_entry.id   AF-K2KLL6-F1
#
_cell.length_a   1.000
_cell.length_b   1.000
_cell.length_c   1.000
_cell.angle_alpha   90.00
_cell.angle_beta   90.00
_cell.angle_gamma   90.00
#
_symmetry.space_group_name_H-M   'P 1'
#
loop_
_entity.id
_entity.type
_entity.pdbx_description
1 polymer ?
#
loop_
_entity_poly.entity_id
_entity_poly.type
_entity_poly.pdbx_seq_one_letter_code
_entity_poly.pdbx_strand_id
1 'polypeptide(L)'
;MSTFELNKVAAGVLIGALLFMVTGFLGHMLVAPKPLQENAYKVEVAEEATATAAAPQEFQWPEPIAPLLASADASAGEALVKRCTACHTFEKGGPNRVGPNLYNIVNADKAHLGDFAYSDAMASAEGEWGYENLSRFIFNPKEYIPGTKMNFAGLKKDTDRANLIAYLRSLSDNPAPLP
;
A
#
# COMPACT_ATOMS: atom_id res chain seq x y z
N MET A 1 -17.25 -56.79 -31.94
CA MET A 1 -16.35 -56.99 -30.78
C MET A 1 -16.92 -58.13 -29.97
N SER A 2 -16.14 -59.14 -29.58
CA SER A 2 -16.70 -60.25 -28.79
C SER A 2 -17.09 -59.75 -27.39
N THR A 3 -18.11 -60.33 -26.77
CA THR A 3 -18.56 -59.99 -25.41
C THR A 3 -17.41 -60.03 -24.39
N PHE A 4 -16.43 -60.91 -24.62
CA PHE A 4 -15.23 -61.03 -23.80
C PHE A 4 -14.30 -59.82 -23.91
N GLU A 5 -14.09 -59.29 -25.12
CA GLU A 5 -13.27 -58.09 -25.31
C GLU A 5 -13.96 -56.82 -24.79
N LEU A 6 -15.30 -56.73 -24.91
CA LEU A 6 -16.06 -55.64 -24.30
C LEU A 6 -15.97 -55.65 -22.76
N ASN A 7 -16.05 -56.83 -22.14
CA ASN A 7 -15.91 -56.98 -20.69
C ASN A 7 -14.51 -56.61 -20.19
N LYS A 8 -13.45 -56.91 -20.95
CA LYS A 8 -12.08 -56.48 -20.62
C LYS A 8 -11.91 -54.97 -20.65
N VAL A 9 -12.45 -54.32 -21.69
CA VAL A 9 -12.40 -52.85 -21.82
C VAL A 9 -13.20 -52.19 -20.69
N ALA A 10 -14.41 -52.69 -20.40
CA ALA A 10 -15.22 -52.20 -19.30
C ALA A 10 -14.52 -52.37 -17.94
N ALA A 11 -13.88 -53.52 -17.69
CA ALA A 11 -13.10 -53.75 -16.48
C ALA A 11 -11.90 -52.80 -16.37
N GLY A 12 -11.19 -52.54 -17.47
CA GLY A 12 -10.07 -51.59 -17.49
C GLY A 12 -10.49 -50.16 -17.14
N VAL A 13 -11.63 -49.70 -17.66
CA VAL A 13 -12.19 -48.38 -17.34
C VAL A 13 -12.61 -48.31 -15.87
N LEU A 14 -13.27 -49.35 -15.36
CA LEU A 14 -13.70 -49.39 -13.96
C LEU A 14 -12.52 -49.41 -12.98
N ILE A 15 -11.47 -50.19 -13.27
CA ILE A 15 -10.26 -50.25 -12.45
C ILE A 15 -9.52 -48.90 -12.49
N GLY A 16 -9.40 -48.28 -13.67
CA GLY A 16 -8.80 -46.95 -13.79
C GLY A 16 -9.54 -45.88 -12.98
N ALA A 17 -10.88 -45.87 -13.05
CA ALA A 17 -11.71 -44.96 -12.26
C ALA A 17 -11.57 -45.21 -10.75
N LEU A 18 -11.52 -46.48 -10.33
CA LEU A 18 -11.34 -46.85 -8.92
C LEU A 18 -9.98 -46.39 -8.41
N LEU A 19 -8.90 -46.60 -9.17
CA LEU A 19 -7.56 -46.15 -8.80
C LEU A 19 -7.48 -44.62 -8.68
N PHE A 20 -8.09 -43.88 -9.60
CA PHE A 20 -8.17 -42.42 -9.52
C PHE A 20 -8.91 -41.97 -8.25
N MET A 21 -10.08 -42.55 -7.96
CA MET A 21 -10.86 -42.22 -6.77
C MET A 21 -10.09 -42.55 -5.47
N VAL A 22 -9.43 -43.71 -5.41
CA VAL A 22 -8.64 -44.13 -4.24
C VAL A 22 -7.45 -43.20 -4.02
N THR A 23 -6.72 -42.82 -5.07
CA THR A 23 -5.60 -41.86 -4.93
C THR A 23 -6.06 -40.48 -4.47
N GLY A 24 -7.20 -39.99 -4.97
CA GLY A 24 -7.78 -38.73 -4.50
C GLY A 24 -8.22 -38.79 -3.03
N PHE A 25 -8.82 -39.91 -2.62
CA PHE A 25 -9.23 -40.14 -1.23
C PHE A 25 -8.03 -40.25 -0.28
N LEU A 26 -6.98 -40.99 -0.66
CA LEU A 26 -5.74 -41.05 0.11
C LEU A 26 -5.05 -39.68 0.19
N GLY A 27 -5.10 -38.89 -0.89
CA GLY A 27 -4.63 -37.51 -0.89
C GLY A 27 -5.35 -36.65 0.15
N HIS A 28 -6.67 -36.74 0.22
CA HIS A 28 -7.47 -36.04 1.24
C HIS A 28 -7.26 -36.55 2.67
N MET A 29 -6.90 -37.82 2.85
CA MET A 29 -6.61 -38.38 4.18
C MET A 29 -5.21 -37.99 4.67
N LEU A 30 -4.21 -37.99 3.78
CA LEU A 30 -2.82 -37.67 4.12
C LEU A 30 -2.57 -36.16 4.22
N VAL A 31 -3.26 -35.38 3.39
CA VAL A 31 -3.21 -33.92 3.44
C VAL A 31 -4.44 -33.45 4.20
N ALA A 32 -4.24 -33.12 5.48
CA ALA A 32 -5.20 -32.37 6.27
C ALA A 32 -4.88 -30.88 6.15
N PRO A 33 -5.32 -30.18 5.09
CA PRO A 33 -5.21 -28.74 5.07
C PRO A 33 -6.03 -28.24 6.26
N LYS A 34 -5.44 -27.44 7.15
CA LYS A 34 -6.21 -26.63 8.08
C LYS A 34 -6.61 -25.38 7.31
N PRO A 35 -7.81 -25.32 6.69
CA PRO A 35 -8.30 -24.05 6.19
C PRO A 35 -8.40 -23.13 7.39
N LEU A 36 -7.76 -21.97 7.29
CA LEU A 36 -7.93 -20.94 8.30
C LEU A 36 -9.39 -20.48 8.21
N GLN A 37 -10.15 -20.63 9.30
CA GLN A 37 -11.52 -20.12 9.36
C GLN A 37 -11.57 -18.58 9.30
N GLU A 38 -10.44 -17.92 9.57
CA GLU A 38 -10.24 -16.48 9.43
C GLU A 38 -8.89 -16.19 8.78
N ASN A 39 -8.78 -15.11 8.00
CA ASN A 39 -7.51 -14.68 7.42
C ASN A 39 -6.47 -14.40 8.53
N ALA A 40 -5.19 -14.70 8.27
CA ALA A 40 -4.09 -14.62 9.25
C ALA A 40 -3.83 -13.21 9.86
N TYR A 41 -4.60 -12.20 9.47
CA TYR A 41 -4.64 -10.88 10.09
C TYR A 41 -6.07 -10.56 10.50
N LYS A 42 -6.32 -10.48 11.81
CA LYS A 42 -7.58 -10.00 12.37
C LYS A 42 -7.60 -8.48 12.30
N VAL A 43 -8.40 -7.92 11.40
CA VAL A 43 -8.93 -6.57 11.61
C VAL A 43 -10.13 -6.75 12.52
N GLU A 44 -9.96 -6.47 13.81
CA GLU A 44 -11.08 -6.50 14.74
C GLU A 44 -11.99 -5.30 14.47
N VAL A 45 -13.16 -5.58 13.91
CA VAL A 45 -14.35 -4.80 14.16
C VAL A 45 -15.38 -5.79 14.69
N ALA A 46 -15.74 -5.64 15.95
CA ALA A 46 -16.73 -6.47 16.62
C ALA A 46 -18.04 -6.49 15.81
N GLU A 47 -18.55 -7.71 15.64
CA GLU A 47 -19.74 -8.10 14.92
C GLU A 47 -21.00 -7.60 15.61
N GLU A 48 -21.92 -6.96 14.88
CA GLU A 48 -23.33 -7.28 15.05
C GLU A 48 -24.09 -7.16 13.72
N ALA A 49 -24.90 -8.19 13.50
CA ALA A 49 -25.66 -8.54 12.31
C ALA A 49 -26.51 -7.40 11.71
N THR A 50 -26.45 -7.25 10.38
CA THR A 50 -27.57 -7.57 9.48
C THR A 50 -27.16 -7.32 8.03
N ALA A 51 -27.52 -8.25 7.15
CA ALA A 51 -27.33 -8.13 5.72
C ALA A 51 -28.09 -6.91 5.17
N THR A 52 -27.37 -5.82 4.94
CA THR A 52 -27.75 -4.76 4.02
C THR A 52 -26.61 -4.63 3.04
N ALA A 53 -26.91 -4.57 1.74
CA ALA A 53 -25.91 -4.31 0.70
C ALA A 53 -25.10 -3.07 1.09
N ALA A 54 -23.85 -3.28 1.51
CA ALA A 54 -23.00 -2.21 1.97
C ALA A 54 -22.61 -1.34 0.76
N ALA A 55 -22.95 -0.05 0.84
CA ALA A 55 -22.33 0.97 0.02
C ALA A 55 -20.78 0.84 0.10
N PRO A 56 -20.03 1.28 -0.92
CA PRO A 56 -18.56 1.23 -0.88
C PRO A 56 -18.08 1.86 0.43
N GLN A 57 -17.33 1.10 1.25
CA GLN A 57 -16.73 1.69 2.44
C GLN A 57 -15.77 2.78 1.98
N GLU A 58 -16.09 4.02 2.35
CA GLU A 58 -15.25 5.18 2.06
C GLU A 58 -13.86 4.94 2.65
N PHE A 59 -12.85 5.24 1.84
CA PHE A 59 -11.46 5.13 2.27
C PHE A 59 -11.22 6.01 3.50
N GLN A 60 -10.80 5.39 4.60
CA GLN A 60 -10.52 6.10 5.84
C GLN A 60 -9.16 6.81 5.74
N TRP A 61 -9.21 8.14 5.67
CA TRP A 61 -8.03 8.99 5.76
C TRP A 61 -7.53 9.06 7.20
N PRO A 62 -6.22 9.24 7.42
CA PRO A 62 -5.70 9.37 8.75
C PRO A 62 -6.17 10.68 9.40
N GLU A 63 -6.13 10.69 10.73
CA GLU A 63 -6.37 11.89 11.51
C GLU A 63 -5.38 13.01 11.14
N PRO A 64 -5.81 14.28 11.27
CA PRO A 64 -4.93 15.42 11.03
C PRO A 64 -3.68 15.40 11.91
N ILE A 65 -2.53 15.70 11.33
CA ILE A 65 -1.26 15.71 12.06
C ILE A 65 -0.95 17.07 12.71
N ALA A 66 -1.71 18.13 12.42
CA ALA A 66 -1.49 19.47 12.97
C ALA A 66 -1.25 19.49 14.50
N PRO A 67 -2.03 18.78 15.34
CA PRO A 67 -1.81 18.75 16.79
C PRO A 67 -0.47 18.11 17.20
N LEU A 68 0.12 17.27 16.35
CA LEU A 68 1.37 16.55 16.60
C LEU A 68 2.61 17.32 16.12
N LEU A 69 2.44 18.31 15.23
CA LEU A 69 3.58 19.01 14.61
C LEU A 69 4.40 19.83 15.60
N ALA A 70 3.77 20.40 16.63
CA ALA A 70 4.46 21.20 17.64
C ALA A 70 5.43 20.37 18.52
N SER A 71 5.17 19.07 18.68
CA SER A 71 5.98 18.13 19.47
C SER A 71 6.71 17.09 18.61
N ALA A 72 6.67 17.25 17.28
CA ALA A 72 7.30 16.32 16.35
C ALA A 72 8.84 16.40 16.43
N ASP A 73 9.50 15.24 16.34
CA ASP A 73 10.95 15.10 16.38
C ASP A 73 11.52 14.95 14.96
N ALA A 74 12.18 15.99 14.47
CA ALA A 74 12.83 15.98 13.16
C ALA A 74 13.97 14.95 13.05
N SER A 75 14.65 14.61 14.15
CA SER A 75 15.72 13.59 14.15
C SER A 75 15.13 12.19 14.03
N ALA A 76 14.00 11.94 14.69
CA ALA A 76 13.23 10.71 14.47
C ALA A 76 12.67 10.66 13.04
N GLY A 77 12.28 11.80 12.49
CA GLY A 77 11.88 11.96 11.09
C GLY A 77 12.99 11.58 10.11
N GLU A 78 14.21 12.08 10.34
CA GLU A 78 15.39 11.77 9.53
C GLU A 78 15.67 10.26 9.47
N ALA A 79 15.49 9.55 10.58
CA ALA A 79 15.67 8.09 10.61
C ALA A 79 14.68 7.35 9.69
N LEU A 80 13.49 7.91 9.45
CA LEU A 80 12.46 7.35 8.57
C LEU A 80 12.74 7.60 7.09
N VAL A 81 13.56 8.60 6.76
CA VAL A 81 13.93 9.00 5.39
C VAL A 81 14.64 7.90 4.63
N LYS A 82 15.24 6.91 5.32
CA LYS A 82 15.82 5.70 4.71
C LYS A 82 14.86 4.97 3.76
N ARG A 83 13.55 5.10 3.96
CA ARG A 83 12.51 4.55 3.07
C ARG A 83 12.33 5.34 1.77
N CYS A 84 12.84 6.57 1.72
CA CYS A 84 12.67 7.54 0.64
C CYS A 84 13.97 7.75 -0.15
N THR A 85 15.15 7.53 0.45
CA THR A 85 16.48 7.76 -0.18
C THR A 85 16.77 6.93 -1.42
N ALA A 86 16.08 5.80 -1.59
CA ALA A 86 16.18 4.99 -2.81
C ALA A 86 15.67 5.75 -4.05
N CYS A 87 14.69 6.65 -3.86
CA CYS A 87 14.02 7.34 -4.96
C CYS A 87 14.27 8.84 -4.96
N HIS A 88 14.53 9.46 -3.81
CA HIS A 88 14.60 10.91 -3.66
C HIS A 88 15.96 11.38 -3.15
N THR A 89 16.25 12.64 -3.45
CA THR A 89 17.35 13.44 -2.89
C THR A 89 16.77 14.54 -1.99
N PHE A 90 17.58 15.07 -1.09
CA PHE A 90 17.12 15.93 0.01
C PHE A 90 17.95 17.20 0.16
N GLU A 91 19.11 17.24 -0.48
CA GLU A 91 20.02 18.37 -0.51
C GLU A 91 19.53 19.48 -1.44
N LYS A 92 19.86 20.73 -1.06
CA LYS A 92 19.53 21.92 -1.86
C LYS A 92 20.16 21.83 -3.24
N GLY A 93 19.33 21.87 -4.28
CA GLY A 93 19.77 21.74 -5.67
C GLY A 93 20.27 20.34 -6.04
N GLY A 94 19.92 19.32 -5.24
CA GLY A 94 20.25 17.93 -5.54
C GLY A 94 19.57 17.42 -6.82
N PRO A 95 20.11 16.39 -7.47
CA PRO A 95 19.57 15.86 -8.71
C PRO A 95 18.25 15.13 -8.49
N ASN A 96 17.35 15.20 -9.47
CA ASN A 96 16.21 14.30 -9.55
C ASN A 96 16.68 12.86 -9.80
N ARG A 97 15.98 11.87 -9.24
CA ARG A 97 16.26 10.43 -9.43
C ARG A 97 14.99 9.72 -9.94
N VAL A 98 14.62 8.60 -9.32
CA VAL A 98 13.34 7.91 -9.58
C VAL A 98 12.17 8.81 -9.19
N GLY A 99 12.34 9.59 -8.13
CA GLY A 99 11.46 10.68 -7.73
C GLY A 99 12.18 12.05 -7.78
N PRO A 100 11.43 13.15 -7.66
CA PRO A 100 11.98 14.50 -7.63
C PRO A 100 12.83 14.75 -6.38
N ASN A 101 13.69 15.76 -6.41
CA ASN A 101 14.31 16.30 -5.19
C ASN A 101 13.23 16.84 -4.22
N LEU A 102 13.44 16.65 -2.92
CA LEU A 102 12.46 17.00 -1.87
C LEU A 102 12.88 18.19 -1.00
N TYR A 103 13.93 18.92 -1.37
CA TYR A 103 14.28 20.18 -0.72
C TYR A 103 13.20 21.24 -0.98
N ASN A 104 12.82 22.02 0.03
CA ASN A 104 11.71 22.99 -0.02
C ASN A 104 10.34 22.40 -0.38
N ILE A 105 10.06 21.13 -0.07
CA ILE A 105 8.79 20.51 -0.48
C ILE A 105 7.56 20.98 0.32
N VAL A 106 7.72 21.37 1.58
CA VAL A 106 6.58 21.76 2.43
C VAL A 106 6.02 23.11 1.97
N ASN A 107 4.72 23.15 1.69
CA ASN A 107 3.98 24.26 1.05
C ASN A 107 4.40 24.57 -0.39
N ALA A 108 5.26 23.78 -1.04
CA ALA A 108 5.49 23.95 -2.47
C ALA A 108 4.29 23.47 -3.29
N ASP A 109 4.11 24.04 -4.47
CA ASP A 109 3.11 23.56 -5.42
C ASP A 109 3.36 22.08 -5.78
N LYS A 110 2.27 21.33 -5.96
CA LYS A 110 2.35 19.98 -6.52
C LYS A 110 2.96 20.06 -7.93
N ALA A 111 3.83 19.11 -8.23
CA ALA A 111 4.50 19.00 -9.52
C ALA A 111 5.27 20.26 -10.01
N HIS A 112 5.83 21.06 -9.10
CA HIS A 112 6.48 22.33 -9.45
C HIS A 112 7.84 22.22 -10.17
N LEU A 113 8.53 21.07 -10.13
CA LEU A 113 9.85 20.92 -10.75
C LEU A 113 9.71 20.63 -12.26
N GLY A 114 9.89 21.64 -13.09
CA GLY A 114 9.75 21.53 -14.55
C GLY A 114 10.76 20.59 -15.23
N ASP A 115 11.82 20.18 -14.53
CA ASP A 115 12.86 19.26 -15.02
C ASP A 115 12.62 17.79 -14.61
N PHE A 116 11.52 17.50 -13.90
CA PHE A 116 11.13 16.14 -13.54
C PHE A 116 9.90 15.65 -14.33
N ALA A 117 9.95 14.42 -14.83
CA ALA A 117 8.87 13.81 -15.60
C ALA A 117 7.82 13.15 -14.70
N TYR A 118 6.90 13.96 -14.16
CA TYR A 118 5.78 13.51 -13.33
C TYR A 118 4.86 12.51 -14.06
N SER A 119 4.00 11.81 -13.31
CA SER A 119 2.85 11.12 -13.90
C SER A 119 1.79 12.14 -14.30
N ASP A 120 1.00 11.87 -15.33
CA ASP A 120 -0.10 12.74 -15.77
C ASP A 120 -1.04 13.09 -14.62
N ALA A 121 -1.34 12.11 -13.75
CA ALA A 121 -2.14 12.30 -12.54
C ALA A 121 -1.51 13.27 -11.51
N MET A 122 -0.18 13.26 -11.38
CA MET A 122 0.53 14.15 -10.44
C MET A 122 0.70 15.54 -11.04
N ALA A 123 0.97 15.63 -12.34
CA ALA A 123 1.08 16.89 -13.07
C ALA A 123 -0.27 17.64 -13.14
N SER A 124 -1.38 16.91 -13.13
CA SER A 124 -2.74 17.49 -13.10
C SER A 124 -3.24 17.78 -11.69
N ALA A 125 -2.48 17.42 -10.65
CA ALA A 125 -2.90 17.63 -9.27
C ALA A 125 -2.69 19.09 -8.86
N GLU A 126 -3.75 19.76 -8.42
CA GLU A 126 -3.70 21.18 -8.06
C GLU A 126 -3.36 21.43 -6.59
N GLY A 127 -2.86 22.63 -6.30
CA GLY A 127 -2.60 23.15 -4.96
C GLY A 127 -1.28 22.69 -4.34
N GLU A 128 -1.07 23.07 -3.09
CA GLU A 128 0.23 22.94 -2.42
C GLU A 128 0.38 21.64 -1.61
N TRP A 129 1.64 21.26 -1.37
CA TRP A 129 2.08 20.27 -0.41
C TRP A 129 2.05 20.82 1.03
N GLY A 130 0.88 21.25 1.48
CA GLY A 130 0.63 21.58 2.88
C GLY A 130 0.80 20.36 3.80
N TYR A 131 0.93 20.60 5.11
CA TYR A 131 1.16 19.54 6.11
C TYR A 131 0.19 18.36 6.00
N GLU A 132 -1.12 18.64 5.91
CA GLU A 132 -2.14 17.58 5.84
C GLU A 132 -2.17 16.87 4.47
N ASN A 133 -1.92 17.61 3.38
CA ASN A 133 -1.83 17.03 2.05
C ASN A 133 -0.64 16.07 1.94
N LEU A 134 0.53 16.47 2.47
CA LEU A 134 1.70 15.60 2.57
C LEU A 134 1.43 14.39 3.46
N SER A 135 0.78 14.59 4.62
CA SER A 135 0.41 13.49 5.52
C SER A 135 -0.47 12.44 4.83
N ARG A 136 -1.53 12.88 4.14
CA ARG A 136 -2.44 11.99 3.41
C ARG A 136 -1.76 11.30 2.23
N PHE A 137 -0.94 12.01 1.47
CA PHE A 137 -0.19 11.43 0.36
C PHE A 137 0.82 10.39 0.85
N ILE A 138 1.57 10.69 1.92
CA ILE A 138 2.53 9.75 2.52
C ILE A 138 1.82 8.55 3.16
N PHE A 139 0.58 8.70 3.64
CA PHE A 139 -0.22 7.59 4.19
C PHE A 139 -0.62 6.58 3.11
N ASN A 140 -1.06 7.06 1.94
CA ASN A 140 -1.39 6.23 0.80
C ASN A 140 -1.31 7.03 -0.53
N PRO A 141 -0.17 7.00 -1.24
CA PRO A 141 0.00 7.79 -2.45
C PRO A 141 -0.98 7.42 -3.57
N LYS A 142 -1.26 6.12 -3.73
CA LYS A 142 -2.13 5.60 -4.80
C LYS A 142 -3.58 6.02 -4.62
N GLU A 143 -4.03 6.07 -3.38
CA GLU A 143 -5.39 6.52 -3.09
C GLU A 143 -5.49 8.05 -3.20
N TYR A 144 -4.46 8.78 -2.75
CA TYR A 144 -4.51 10.24 -2.72
C TYR A 144 -4.40 10.84 -4.13
N ILE A 145 -3.51 10.30 -4.97
CA ILE A 145 -3.41 10.65 -6.39
C ILE A 145 -3.44 9.35 -7.21
N PRO A 146 -4.64 8.89 -7.61
CA PRO A 146 -4.79 7.71 -8.46
C PRO A 146 -4.02 7.86 -9.77
N GLY A 147 -3.14 6.90 -10.07
CA GLY A 147 -2.24 6.96 -11.24
C GLY A 147 -0.89 7.64 -10.97
N THR A 148 -0.57 7.98 -9.72
CA THR A 148 0.78 8.40 -9.36
C THR A 148 1.82 7.30 -9.66
N LYS A 149 2.97 7.69 -10.21
CA LYS A 149 4.13 6.78 -10.41
C LYS A 149 4.78 6.35 -9.08
N MET A 150 4.47 7.02 -7.97
CA MET A 150 5.04 6.71 -6.65
C MET A 150 4.40 5.44 -6.06
N ASN A 151 5.01 4.28 -6.33
CA ASN A 151 4.57 2.99 -5.76
C ASN A 151 5.12 2.78 -4.34
N PHE A 152 4.59 3.52 -3.38
CA PHE A 152 4.97 3.42 -1.97
C PHE A 152 3.81 2.91 -1.12
N ALA A 153 4.09 1.98 -0.19
CA ALA A 153 3.07 1.35 0.66
C ALA A 153 2.46 2.31 1.72
N GLY A 154 3.17 3.40 2.01
CA GLY A 154 2.75 4.45 2.92
C GLY A 154 3.25 4.31 4.36
N LEU A 155 3.21 5.41 5.12
CA LEU A 155 3.44 5.43 6.58
C LEU A 155 2.12 5.50 7.32
N LYS A 156 1.76 4.42 8.04
CA LYS A 156 0.45 4.32 8.70
C LYS A 156 0.37 5.04 10.04
N LYS A 157 1.48 5.21 10.75
CA LYS A 157 1.52 5.87 12.05
C LYS A 157 1.53 7.39 11.89
N ASP A 158 0.64 8.07 12.61
CA ASP A 158 0.48 9.53 12.52
C ASP A 158 1.69 10.26 13.07
N THR A 159 2.27 9.76 14.17
CA THR A 159 3.51 10.27 14.76
C THR A 159 4.70 10.14 13.81
N ASP A 160 4.84 9.01 13.11
CA ASP A 160 5.90 8.82 12.12
C ASP A 160 5.76 9.83 10.97
N ARG A 161 4.53 10.09 10.50
CA ARG A 161 4.30 11.09 9.45
C ARG A 161 4.57 12.51 9.94
N ALA A 162 4.13 12.86 11.15
CA ALA A 162 4.41 14.16 11.74
C ALA A 162 5.92 14.41 11.89
N ASN A 163 6.66 13.42 12.40
CA ASN A 163 8.12 13.48 12.53
C ASN A 163 8.82 13.60 11.16
N LEU A 164 8.40 12.80 10.17
CA LEU A 164 8.95 12.88 8.82
C LEU A 164 8.68 14.25 8.18
N ILE A 165 7.49 14.80 8.33
CA ILE A 165 7.15 16.12 7.78
C ILE A 165 7.89 17.24 8.54
N ALA A 166 8.12 17.10 9.84
CA ALA A 166 8.97 18.01 10.59
C ALA A 166 10.43 18.01 10.09
N TYR A 167 10.94 16.84 9.69
CA TYR A 167 12.23 16.74 9.00
C TYR A 167 12.19 17.39 7.60
N LEU A 168 11.20 17.09 6.77
CA LEU A 168 11.08 17.70 5.43
C LEU A 168 10.96 19.23 5.51
N ARG A 169 10.30 19.75 6.54
CA ARG A 169 10.22 21.17 6.85
C ARG A 169 11.58 21.79 7.18
N SER A 170 12.48 21.04 7.82
CA SER A 170 13.83 21.54 8.13
C SER A 170 14.74 21.61 6.89
N LEU A 171 14.39 20.90 5.82
CA LEU A 171 15.05 20.94 4.51
C LEU A 171 14.61 22.15 3.68
N SER A 172 14.77 23.34 4.24
CA SER A 172 14.37 24.59 3.59
C SER A 172 15.20 25.77 4.07
N ASP A 173 15.48 26.72 3.17
CA ASP A 173 16.05 28.02 3.55
C ASP A 173 15.04 28.90 4.30
N ASN A 174 13.74 28.67 4.10
CA ASN A 174 12.65 29.38 4.74
C ASN A 174 11.57 28.38 5.20
N PRO A 175 11.82 27.65 6.31
CA PRO A 175 10.90 26.63 6.81
C PRO A 175 9.49 27.18 7.00
N ALA A 176 8.49 26.51 6.42
CA ALA A 176 7.10 26.88 6.55
C ALA A 176 6.70 27.08 8.04
N PRO A 177 5.86 28.06 8.39
CA PRO A 177 5.35 28.17 9.76
C PRO A 177 4.58 26.91 10.14
N LEU A 178 4.65 26.53 11.42
CA LEU A 178 3.77 25.49 11.93
C LEU A 178 2.33 26.04 11.99
N PRO A 179 1.31 25.22 11.69
CA PRO A 179 -0.09 25.62 11.80
C PRO A 179 -0.54 25.78 13.26
#